data_AF-B7K8A5-F1
#
_entry.id   AF-B7K8A5-F1
#
_cell.length_a   1.000
_cell.length_b   1.000
_cell.length_c   1.000
_cell.angle_alpha   90.00
_cell.angle_beta   90.00
_cell.angle_gamma   90.00
#
_symmetry.space_group_name_H-M   'P 1'
#
loop_
_entity.id
_entity.type
_entity.pdbx_description
1 polymer ?
#
loop_
_entity_poly.entity_id
_entity_poly.type
_entity_poly.pdbx_seq_one_letter_code
_entity_poly.pdbx_strand_id
1 'polypeptide(L)'
;MRDEHTALTILLIDDDEVERMAVRRALKKAGIAAQFHEATDAEEALALVSQTTFDCIFLDYRLPDYDGLDLIKQLKGLGIQVPLIVLTGQGDEQIAVEMMKAGASDYLSKSRVSPETLSQTLRNALRIYQAEKEAAQANLKLRETNQLLKQQNQELERQRRQIEIQNEQLQETSRLKSQFLATMSHELRTPINAIMGFSQMLLRRYPEPLTPAQTDLVQRIFDNSKNLLTLLNDVLDFSKIEAGKLILHPHEFDLKQLVVLTTEELRSLAISKNLSLQIQVEVENPKIINDQSCLRRILVNLLSNAIKFTETGGVSVTVWELNPDLMAIAVEDTGIGIAQEHLEHIFEVFRQADQTLTRKYGGTGLGLAISESLIKMMHGKITVTSELGKGSIFQIEFPRKINH
;
A
#
# COMPACT_ATOMS: atom_id res chain seq x y z
N MET A 1 -26.13 -22.77 20.21
CA MET A 1 -26.15 -24.07 20.91
C MET A 1 -26.78 -23.86 22.27
N ARG A 2 -28.08 -24.18 22.44
CA ARG A 2 -28.68 -24.30 23.79
C ARG A 2 -28.20 -25.65 24.35
N ASP A 3 -27.76 -25.65 25.60
CA ASP A 3 -27.34 -26.86 26.32
C ASP A 3 -28.40 -27.97 26.19
N GLU A 4 -27.94 -29.21 26.01
CA GLU A 4 -28.75 -30.44 25.98
C GLU A 4 -29.52 -30.72 27.31
N HIS A 5 -29.58 -29.76 28.24
CA HIS A 5 -30.24 -29.88 29.55
C HIS A 5 -31.33 -28.83 29.81
N THR A 6 -31.67 -28.00 28.82
CA THR A 6 -32.84 -27.10 28.97
C THR A 6 -34.13 -27.88 28.69
N ALA A 7 -35.00 -28.02 29.69
CA ALA A 7 -36.30 -28.67 29.51
C ALA A 7 -37.15 -27.89 28.50
N LEU A 8 -37.75 -28.59 27.53
CA LEU A 8 -38.66 -27.99 26.54
C LEU A 8 -39.94 -27.50 27.22
N THR A 9 -40.48 -26.35 26.82
CA THR A 9 -41.80 -25.92 27.28
C THR A 9 -42.85 -26.35 26.24
N ILE A 10 -43.73 -27.28 26.61
CA ILE A 10 -44.72 -27.86 25.70
C ILE A 10 -46.13 -27.49 26.16
N LEU A 11 -46.97 -27.01 25.26
CA LEU A 11 -48.40 -26.79 25.49
C LEU A 11 -49.19 -27.97 24.93
N LEU A 12 -50.06 -28.58 25.74
CA LEU A 12 -51.00 -29.62 25.34
C LEU A 12 -52.42 -29.04 25.37
N ILE A 13 -53.08 -28.96 24.23
CA ILE A 13 -54.44 -28.40 24.09
C ILE A 13 -55.36 -29.55 23.72
N ASP A 14 -56.21 -29.96 24.64
CA ASP A 14 -57.14 -31.09 24.49
C ASP A 14 -58.15 -31.01 25.64
N ASP A 15 -59.43 -31.27 25.44
CA ASP A 15 -60.43 -31.22 26.52
C ASP A 15 -60.42 -32.48 27.40
N ASP A 16 -59.90 -33.60 26.89
CA ASP A 16 -59.81 -34.88 27.60
C ASP A 16 -58.52 -34.99 28.44
N GLU A 17 -58.68 -35.01 29.78
CA GLU A 17 -57.57 -35.15 30.73
C GLU A 17 -56.79 -36.47 30.54
N VAL A 18 -57.47 -37.56 30.17
CA VAL A 18 -56.85 -38.87 29.96
C VAL A 18 -55.93 -38.82 28.76
N GLU A 19 -56.34 -38.15 27.69
CA GLU A 19 -55.54 -38.01 26.47
C GLU A 19 -54.32 -37.09 26.69
N ARG A 20 -54.49 -35.94 27.36
CA ARG A 20 -53.35 -35.10 27.80
C ARG A 20 -52.36 -35.90 28.65
N MET A 21 -52.87 -36.70 29.59
CA MET A 21 -52.04 -37.55 30.44
C MET A 21 -51.28 -38.61 29.63
N ALA A 22 -51.91 -39.19 28.61
CA ALA A 22 -51.31 -40.19 27.73
C ALA A 22 -50.14 -39.60 26.92
N VAL A 23 -50.34 -38.44 26.28
CA VAL A 23 -49.30 -37.72 25.53
C VAL A 23 -48.12 -37.35 26.43
N ARG A 24 -48.41 -36.77 27.60
CA ARG A 24 -47.40 -36.42 28.61
C ARG A 24 -46.58 -37.62 29.08
N ARG A 25 -47.25 -38.76 29.36
CA ARG A 25 -46.57 -40.01 29.76
C ARG A 25 -45.71 -40.57 28.64
N ALA A 26 -46.20 -40.56 27.40
CA ALA A 26 -45.47 -41.05 26.25
C ALA A 26 -44.19 -40.22 26.00
N LEU A 27 -44.28 -38.89 26.04
CA LEU A 27 -43.12 -37.99 25.89
C LEU A 27 -42.10 -38.18 27.03
N LYS A 28 -42.55 -38.32 28.28
CA LYS A 28 -41.66 -38.64 29.43
C LYS A 28 -40.98 -40.00 29.25
N LYS A 29 -41.71 -41.03 28.82
CA LYS A 29 -41.17 -42.38 28.58
C LYS A 29 -40.15 -42.40 27.44
N ALA A 30 -40.31 -41.51 26.46
CA ALA A 30 -39.34 -41.31 25.37
C ALA A 30 -38.10 -40.49 25.78
N GLY A 31 -37.96 -40.13 27.07
CA GLY A 31 -36.81 -39.39 27.59
C GLY A 31 -36.81 -37.90 27.25
N ILE A 32 -37.96 -37.33 26.87
CA ILE A 32 -38.08 -35.89 26.62
C ILE A 32 -38.19 -35.14 27.96
N ALA A 33 -37.17 -34.36 28.29
CA ALA A 33 -37.22 -33.42 29.41
C ALA A 33 -38.07 -32.20 29.01
N ALA A 34 -39.28 -32.09 29.55
CA ALA A 34 -40.19 -30.99 29.23
C ALA A 34 -41.02 -30.53 30.44
N GLN A 35 -41.28 -29.22 30.49
CA GLN A 35 -42.32 -28.59 31.28
C GLN A 35 -43.61 -28.56 30.46
N PHE A 36 -44.69 -29.13 31.00
CA PHE A 36 -45.97 -29.22 30.32
C PHE A 36 -46.93 -28.17 30.86
N HIS A 37 -47.53 -27.40 29.96
CA HIS A 37 -48.71 -26.60 30.21
C HIS A 37 -49.89 -27.27 29.49
N GLU A 38 -51.08 -27.19 30.08
CA GLU A 38 -52.26 -27.84 29.57
C GLU A 38 -53.36 -26.79 29.41
N ALA A 39 -54.15 -26.89 28.35
CA ALA A 39 -55.33 -26.08 28.09
C ALA A 39 -56.50 -26.99 27.70
N THR A 40 -57.69 -26.72 28.23
CA THR A 40 -58.90 -27.52 27.91
C THR A 40 -59.72 -26.96 26.76
N ASP A 41 -59.47 -25.70 26.37
CA ASP A 41 -60.22 -24.99 25.35
C ASP A 41 -59.33 -23.95 24.62
N ALA A 42 -59.87 -23.33 23.57
CA ALA A 42 -59.12 -22.38 22.76
C ALA A 42 -58.82 -21.08 23.52
N GLU A 43 -59.73 -20.62 24.39
CA GLU A 43 -59.56 -19.39 25.17
C GLU A 43 -58.37 -19.51 26.14
N GLU A 44 -58.28 -20.62 26.88
CA GLU A 44 -57.17 -20.92 27.78
C GLU A 44 -55.85 -21.07 27.00
N ALA A 45 -55.88 -21.75 25.85
CA ALA A 45 -54.71 -21.89 25.00
C ALA A 45 -54.17 -20.53 24.54
N LEU A 46 -55.06 -19.63 24.09
CA LEU A 46 -54.71 -18.27 23.66
C LEU A 46 -54.18 -17.40 24.81
N ALA A 47 -54.75 -17.55 26.01
CA ALA A 47 -54.25 -16.88 27.20
C ALA A 47 -52.84 -17.35 27.57
N LEU A 48 -52.58 -18.66 27.50
CA LEU A 48 -51.28 -19.25 27.82
C LEU A 48 -50.18 -18.85 26.83
N VAL A 49 -50.43 -18.88 25.52
CA VAL A 49 -49.44 -18.47 24.50
C VAL A 49 -49.13 -16.97 24.54
N SER A 50 -50.04 -16.16 25.10
CA SER A 50 -49.81 -14.73 25.31
C SER A 50 -48.92 -14.44 26.52
N GLN A 51 -48.90 -15.34 27.51
CA GLN A 51 -48.14 -15.16 28.76
C GLN A 51 -46.81 -15.92 28.77
N THR A 52 -46.72 -17.03 28.02
CA THR A 52 -45.59 -17.97 28.05
C THR A 52 -45.16 -18.33 26.63
N THR A 53 -43.85 -18.48 26.43
CA THR A 53 -43.30 -18.99 25.17
C THR A 53 -43.16 -20.51 25.22
N PHE A 54 -43.60 -21.17 24.15
CA PHE A 54 -43.56 -22.63 24.01
C PHE A 54 -42.55 -23.03 22.95
N ASP A 55 -41.90 -24.17 23.12
CA ASP A 55 -41.05 -24.79 22.09
C ASP A 55 -41.89 -25.65 21.13
N CYS A 56 -43.03 -26.18 21.57
CA CYS A 56 -43.98 -26.91 20.74
C CYS A 56 -45.39 -26.91 21.33
N ILE A 57 -46.40 -26.94 20.46
CA ILE A 57 -47.82 -27.06 20.82
C ILE A 57 -48.34 -28.39 20.25
N PHE A 58 -48.96 -29.21 21.10
CA PHE A 58 -49.82 -30.30 20.66
C PHE A 58 -51.26 -29.85 20.75
N LEU A 59 -52.00 -30.02 19.66
CA LEU A 59 -53.38 -29.55 19.54
C LEU A 59 -54.28 -30.72 19.17
N ASP A 60 -55.30 -30.98 19.97
CA ASP A 60 -56.41 -31.81 19.55
C ASP A 60 -57.24 -31.12 18.47
N TYR A 61 -57.72 -31.92 17.52
CA TYR A 61 -58.60 -31.44 16.48
C TYR A 61 -59.94 -30.91 17.01
N ARG A 62 -60.56 -31.62 17.96
CA ARG A 62 -61.91 -31.31 18.43
C ARG A 62 -61.86 -30.67 19.81
N LEU A 63 -62.11 -29.37 19.88
CA LEU A 63 -62.28 -28.66 21.14
C LEU A 63 -63.77 -28.37 21.39
N PRO A 64 -64.20 -28.21 22.66
CA PRO A 64 -65.59 -28.00 23.02
C PRO A 64 -66.16 -26.65 22.55
N ASP A 65 -65.28 -25.67 22.33
CA ASP A 65 -65.60 -24.28 22.01
C ASP A 65 -65.20 -23.86 20.57
N TYR A 66 -64.26 -24.58 19.94
CA TYR A 66 -63.70 -24.26 18.61
C TYR A 66 -63.33 -25.50 17.78
N ASP A 67 -63.29 -25.35 16.46
CA ASP A 67 -62.56 -26.27 15.59
C ASP A 67 -61.06 -25.94 15.68
N GLY A 68 -60.19 -26.95 15.89
CA GLY A 68 -58.74 -26.78 15.94
C GLY A 68 -58.15 -26.04 14.74
N LEU A 69 -58.84 -26.03 13.59
CA LEU A 69 -58.43 -25.28 12.39
C LEU A 69 -58.42 -23.77 12.63
N ASP A 70 -59.45 -23.27 13.31
CA ASP A 70 -59.59 -21.85 13.58
C ASP A 70 -58.59 -21.39 14.64
N LEU A 71 -58.30 -22.25 15.63
CA LEU A 71 -57.26 -21.98 16.61
C LEU A 71 -55.87 -21.90 15.96
N ILE A 72 -55.53 -22.80 15.02
CA ILE A 72 -54.25 -22.71 14.27
C ILE A 72 -54.15 -21.36 13.55
N LYS A 73 -55.20 -20.96 12.82
CA LYS A 73 -55.20 -19.68 12.10
C LYS A 73 -55.04 -18.49 13.04
N GLN A 74 -55.71 -18.51 14.19
CA GLN A 74 -55.58 -17.46 15.20
C GLN A 74 -54.16 -17.40 15.79
N LEU A 75 -53.59 -18.54 16.16
CA LEU A 75 -52.20 -18.62 16.64
C LEU A 75 -51.21 -18.09 15.60
N LYS A 76 -51.36 -18.46 14.33
CA LYS A 76 -50.52 -17.92 13.25
C LYS A 76 -50.75 -16.43 13.01
N GLY A 77 -52.00 -15.96 13.10
CA GLY A 77 -52.36 -14.54 13.01
C GLY A 77 -51.76 -13.69 14.13
N LEU A 78 -51.61 -14.26 15.32
CA LEU A 78 -50.92 -13.65 16.47
C LEU A 78 -49.38 -13.70 16.35
N GLY A 79 -48.84 -14.29 15.28
CA GLY A 79 -47.39 -14.39 15.05
C GLY A 79 -46.72 -15.55 15.78
N ILE A 80 -47.49 -16.50 16.32
CA ILE A 80 -46.95 -17.70 16.99
C ILE A 80 -46.45 -18.70 15.94
N GLN A 81 -45.13 -18.72 15.73
CA GLN A 81 -44.49 -19.54 14.70
C GLN A 81 -43.95 -20.88 15.20
N VAL A 82 -44.14 -21.21 16.47
CA VAL A 82 -43.60 -22.44 17.06
C VAL A 82 -44.22 -23.69 16.41
N PRO A 83 -43.51 -24.83 16.43
CA PRO A 83 -44.04 -26.09 15.94
C PRO A 83 -45.39 -26.45 16.55
N LEU A 84 -46.38 -26.71 15.70
CA LEU A 84 -47.72 -27.11 16.11
C LEU A 84 -48.02 -28.50 15.53
N ILE A 85 -48.19 -29.49 16.39
CA ILE A 85 -48.46 -30.88 16.02
C ILE A 85 -49.91 -31.19 16.34
N VAL A 86 -50.69 -31.56 15.34
CA VAL A 86 -52.12 -31.87 15.52
C VAL A 86 -52.30 -33.34 15.87
N LEU A 87 -53.11 -33.64 16.87
CA LEU A 87 -53.52 -34.99 17.22
C LEU A 87 -54.92 -35.25 16.64
N THR A 88 -55.06 -36.25 15.76
CA THR A 88 -56.31 -36.50 15.03
C THR A 88 -56.92 -37.88 15.32
N GLY A 89 -58.24 -38.01 15.16
CA GLY A 89 -58.95 -39.28 15.32
C GLY A 89 -58.73 -40.27 14.16
N GLN A 90 -59.48 -41.37 14.16
CA GLN A 90 -59.42 -42.35 13.09
C GLN A 90 -60.30 -41.91 11.91
N GLY A 91 -59.70 -41.72 10.71
CA GLY A 91 -60.40 -41.34 9.48
C GLY A 91 -60.26 -39.87 9.06
N ASP A 92 -59.48 -39.07 9.78
CA ASP A 92 -59.40 -37.60 9.61
C ASP A 92 -58.27 -37.13 8.66
N GLU A 93 -57.89 -37.92 7.65
CA GLU A 93 -56.74 -37.59 6.77
C GLU A 93 -56.94 -36.32 5.95
N GLN A 94 -58.18 -36.05 5.47
CA GLN A 94 -58.50 -34.83 4.73
C GLN A 94 -58.41 -33.58 5.63
N ILE A 95 -58.86 -33.70 6.88
CA ILE A 95 -58.80 -32.65 7.89
C ILE A 95 -57.34 -32.33 8.23
N ALA A 96 -56.50 -33.35 8.40
CA ALA A 96 -55.07 -33.15 8.64
C ALA A 96 -54.39 -32.33 7.53
N VAL A 97 -54.76 -32.54 6.26
CA VAL A 97 -54.24 -31.74 5.14
C VAL A 97 -54.66 -30.27 5.25
N GLU A 98 -55.89 -29.99 5.68
CA GLU A 98 -56.36 -28.62 5.90
C GLU A 98 -55.62 -27.94 7.05
N MET A 99 -55.33 -28.66 8.13
CA MET A 99 -54.53 -28.15 9.25
C MET A 99 -53.09 -27.82 8.86
N MET A 100 -52.46 -28.68 8.05
CA MET A 100 -51.12 -28.41 7.52
C MET A 100 -51.11 -27.15 6.65
N LYS A 101 -52.14 -26.95 5.81
CA LYS A 101 -52.30 -25.71 5.03
C LYS A 101 -52.54 -24.48 5.89
N ALA A 102 -53.19 -24.64 7.04
CA ALA A 102 -53.41 -23.55 8.00
C ALA A 102 -52.17 -23.21 8.84
N GLY A 103 -51.13 -24.06 8.84
CA GLY A 103 -49.84 -23.80 9.48
C GLY A 103 -49.46 -24.78 10.59
N ALA A 104 -50.14 -25.92 10.72
CA ALA A 104 -49.61 -27.03 11.49
C ALA A 104 -48.28 -27.52 10.89
N SER A 105 -47.36 -27.91 11.76
CA SER A 105 -46.03 -28.41 11.39
C SER A 105 -46.02 -29.91 11.11
N ASP A 106 -46.89 -30.67 11.77
CA ASP A 106 -47.12 -32.09 11.50
C ASP A 106 -48.47 -32.52 12.09
N TYR A 107 -48.89 -33.76 11.83
CA TYR A 107 -50.03 -34.38 12.49
C TYR A 107 -49.75 -35.83 12.89
N LEU A 108 -50.42 -36.31 13.94
CA LEU A 108 -50.31 -37.67 14.43
C LEU A 108 -51.69 -38.22 14.78
N SER A 109 -52.03 -39.40 14.27
CA SER A 109 -53.28 -40.06 14.68
C SER A 109 -53.19 -40.53 16.13
N LYS A 110 -54.22 -40.24 16.93
CA LYS A 110 -54.39 -40.67 18.33
C LYS A 110 -54.22 -42.20 18.48
N SER A 111 -54.69 -42.97 17.50
CA SER A 111 -54.53 -44.44 17.45
C SER A 111 -53.07 -44.92 17.32
N ARG A 112 -52.15 -44.03 16.93
CA ARG A 112 -50.71 -44.31 16.72
C ARG A 112 -49.83 -43.56 17.71
N VAL A 113 -50.40 -43.02 18.78
CA VAL A 113 -49.65 -42.35 19.83
C VAL A 113 -48.84 -43.38 20.62
N SER A 114 -47.52 -43.35 20.43
CA SER A 114 -46.54 -44.12 21.18
C SER A 114 -45.38 -43.20 21.59
N PRO A 115 -44.57 -43.59 22.59
CA PRO A 115 -43.35 -42.84 22.96
C PRO A 115 -42.44 -42.58 21.75
N GLU A 116 -42.29 -43.57 20.87
CA GLU A 116 -41.43 -43.50 19.69
C GLU A 116 -41.99 -42.54 18.64
N THR A 117 -43.27 -42.67 18.29
CA THR A 117 -43.90 -41.83 17.25
C THR A 117 -43.98 -40.37 17.68
N LEU A 118 -44.44 -40.08 18.91
CA LEU A 118 -44.51 -38.71 19.42
C LEU A 118 -43.14 -38.05 19.52
N SER A 119 -42.13 -38.77 20.02
CA SER A 119 -40.79 -38.20 20.14
C SER A 119 -40.14 -37.95 18.78
N GLN A 120 -40.38 -38.81 17.78
CA GLN A 120 -39.90 -38.61 16.43
C GLN A 120 -40.55 -37.41 15.75
N THR A 121 -41.88 -37.29 15.83
CA THR A 121 -42.64 -36.16 15.28
C THR A 121 -42.20 -34.85 15.92
N LEU A 122 -42.09 -34.82 17.26
CA LEU A 122 -41.62 -33.64 18.00
C LEU A 122 -40.20 -33.22 17.58
N ARG A 123 -39.25 -34.16 17.56
CA ARG A 123 -37.85 -33.87 17.17
C ARG A 123 -37.76 -33.37 15.73
N ASN A 124 -38.51 -33.96 14.82
CA ASN A 124 -38.55 -33.53 13.42
C ASN A 124 -39.10 -32.10 13.29
N ALA A 125 -40.24 -31.80 13.92
CA ALA A 125 -40.86 -30.50 13.86
C ALA A 125 -39.97 -29.40 14.46
N LEU A 126 -39.33 -29.66 15.61
CA LEU A 126 -38.36 -28.77 16.23
C LEU A 126 -37.13 -28.53 15.33
N ARG A 127 -36.59 -29.59 14.72
CA ARG A 127 -35.42 -29.49 13.84
C ARG A 127 -35.71 -28.61 12.61
N ILE A 128 -36.86 -28.79 11.98
CA ILE A 128 -37.26 -28.00 10.80
C ILE A 128 -37.41 -26.53 11.20
N TYR A 129 -38.15 -26.25 12.28
CA TYR A 129 -38.34 -24.89 12.77
C TYR A 129 -37.03 -24.16 13.11
N GLN A 130 -36.11 -24.85 13.78
CA GLN A 130 -34.79 -24.29 14.09
C GLN A 130 -34.00 -23.97 12.82
N ALA A 131 -33.98 -24.89 11.85
CA ALA A 131 -33.29 -24.68 10.58
C ALA A 131 -33.86 -23.50 9.78
N GLU A 132 -35.19 -23.35 9.72
CA GLU A 132 -35.85 -22.23 9.06
C GLU A 132 -35.52 -20.89 9.72
N LYS A 133 -35.54 -20.84 11.05
CA LYS A 133 -35.20 -19.65 11.83
C LYS A 133 -33.75 -19.23 11.60
N GLU A 134 -32.81 -20.18 11.62
CA GLU A 134 -31.39 -19.92 11.35
C GLU A 134 -31.16 -19.43 9.92
N ALA A 135 -31.83 -20.06 8.93
CA ALA A 135 -31.76 -19.65 7.54
C ALA A 135 -32.30 -18.24 7.32
N ALA A 136 -33.41 -17.88 7.97
CA ALA A 136 -33.97 -16.53 7.90
C ALA A 136 -33.00 -15.48 8.45
N GLN A 137 -32.36 -15.76 9.60
CA GLN A 137 -31.35 -14.87 10.20
C GLN A 137 -30.10 -14.74 9.32
N ALA A 138 -29.59 -15.85 8.78
CA ALA A 138 -28.44 -15.84 7.88
C ALA A 138 -28.72 -15.02 6.62
N ASN A 139 -29.92 -15.15 6.04
CA ASN A 139 -30.33 -14.38 4.87
C ASN A 139 -30.41 -12.88 5.13
N LEU A 140 -30.90 -12.46 6.31
CA LEU A 140 -30.90 -11.05 6.70
C LEU A 140 -29.49 -10.49 6.79
N LYS A 141 -28.59 -11.18 7.51
CA LYS A 141 -27.19 -10.78 7.65
C LYS A 141 -26.46 -10.73 6.30
N LEU A 142 -26.74 -11.68 5.41
CA LEU A 142 -26.17 -11.71 4.07
C LEU A 142 -26.63 -10.50 3.23
N ARG A 143 -27.89 -10.10 3.34
CA ARG A 143 -28.42 -8.91 2.66
C ARG A 143 -27.73 -7.63 3.13
N GLU A 144 -27.58 -7.45 4.45
CA GLU A 144 -26.88 -6.30 5.03
C GLU A 144 -25.42 -6.25 4.56
N THR A 145 -24.72 -7.40 4.60
CA THR A 145 -23.32 -7.49 4.16
C THR A 145 -23.17 -7.18 2.67
N ASN A 146 -24.05 -7.71 1.83
CA ASN A 146 -24.04 -7.43 0.39
C ASN A 146 -24.32 -5.95 0.06
N GLN A 147 -25.21 -5.31 0.83
CA GLN A 147 -25.47 -3.87 0.67
C GLN A 147 -24.24 -3.04 1.04
N LEU A 148 -23.59 -3.37 2.16
CA LEU A 148 -22.35 -2.70 2.58
C LEU A 148 -21.22 -2.89 1.56
N LEU A 149 -20.99 -4.12 1.10
CA LEU A 149 -19.99 -4.42 0.07
C LEU A 149 -20.24 -3.64 -1.22
N LYS A 150 -21.50 -3.51 -1.64
CA LYS A 150 -21.87 -2.73 -2.82
C LYS A 150 -21.52 -1.25 -2.64
N GLN A 151 -21.77 -0.67 -1.47
CA GLN A 151 -21.39 0.72 -1.17
C GLN A 151 -19.87 0.91 -1.16
N GLN A 152 -19.14 -0.01 -0.54
CA GLN A 152 -17.67 0.01 -0.51
C GLN A 152 -17.06 -0.10 -1.91
N ASN A 153 -17.58 -0.98 -2.77
CA ASN A 153 -17.13 -1.11 -4.15
C ASN A 153 -17.36 0.17 -4.96
N GLN A 154 -18.52 0.81 -4.81
CA GLN A 154 -18.81 2.09 -5.49
C GLN A 154 -17.86 3.21 -5.04
N GLU A 155 -17.56 3.28 -3.75
CA GLU A 155 -16.60 4.26 -3.23
C GLU A 155 -15.18 3.98 -3.73
N LEU A 156 -14.77 2.71 -3.74
CA LEU A 156 -13.47 2.31 -4.26
C LEU A 156 -13.32 2.64 -5.75
N GLU A 157 -14.36 2.42 -6.56
CA GLU A 157 -14.37 2.80 -7.98
C GLU A 157 -14.23 4.32 -8.19
N ARG A 158 -14.88 5.14 -7.34
CA ARG A 158 -14.74 6.60 -7.38
C ARG A 158 -13.32 7.03 -7.03
N GLN A 159 -12.74 6.45 -5.97
CA GLN A 159 -11.37 6.74 -5.56
C GLN A 159 -10.36 6.35 -6.66
N ARG A 160 -10.53 5.16 -7.28
CA ARG A 160 -9.70 4.74 -8.41
C ARG A 160 -9.75 5.72 -9.57
N ARG A 161 -10.95 6.13 -9.99
CA ARG A 161 -11.11 7.10 -11.07
C ARG A 161 -10.48 8.45 -10.75
N GLN A 162 -10.59 8.91 -9.50
CA GLN A 162 -9.97 10.16 -9.06
C GLN A 162 -8.44 10.08 -9.14
N ILE A 163 -7.86 8.96 -8.70
CA ILE A 163 -6.41 8.71 -8.78
C ILE A 163 -5.95 8.65 -10.24
N GLU A 164 -6.70 8.00 -11.12
CA GLU A 164 -6.40 7.94 -12.56
C GLU A 164 -6.33 9.34 -13.18
N ILE A 165 -7.35 10.18 -12.94
CA ILE A 165 -7.38 11.57 -13.44
C ILE A 165 -6.20 12.39 -12.89
N GLN A 166 -5.90 12.25 -11.60
CA GLN A 166 -4.77 12.95 -10.98
C GLN A 166 -3.43 12.51 -11.59
N ASN A 167 -3.25 11.21 -11.83
CA ASN A 167 -2.05 10.69 -12.47
C ASN A 167 -1.88 11.20 -13.90
N GLU A 168 -2.95 11.25 -14.69
CA GLU A 168 -2.92 11.83 -16.04
C GLU A 168 -2.51 13.30 -16.01
N GLN A 169 -3.10 14.11 -15.11
CA GLN A 169 -2.75 15.52 -14.94
C GLN A 169 -1.29 15.72 -14.50
N LEU A 170 -0.79 14.88 -13.59
CA LEU A 170 0.60 14.91 -13.14
C LEU A 170 1.56 14.55 -14.28
N GLN A 171 1.24 13.53 -15.07
CA GLN A 171 2.04 13.14 -16.23
C GLN A 171 2.07 14.23 -17.30
N GLU A 172 0.92 14.86 -17.59
CA GLU A 172 0.85 15.98 -18.53
C GLU A 172 1.69 17.17 -18.04
N THR A 173 1.55 17.54 -16.77
CA THR A 173 2.34 18.63 -16.15
C THR A 173 3.84 18.33 -16.23
N SER A 174 4.26 17.11 -15.90
CA SER A 174 5.66 16.68 -16.01
C SER A 174 6.17 16.72 -17.46
N ARG A 175 5.34 16.30 -18.42
CA ARG A 175 5.66 16.35 -19.86
C ARG A 175 5.85 17.79 -20.33
N LEU A 176 4.93 18.69 -19.99
CA LEU A 176 5.03 20.11 -20.33
C LEU A 176 6.25 20.77 -19.70
N LYS A 177 6.53 20.50 -18.41
CA LYS A 177 7.74 20.96 -17.70
C LYS A 177 9.02 20.51 -18.43
N SER A 178 9.09 19.22 -18.79
CA SER A 178 10.24 18.66 -19.53
C SER A 178 10.43 19.33 -20.90
N GLN A 179 9.34 19.49 -21.66
CA GLN A 179 9.38 20.08 -22.99
C GLN A 179 9.80 21.54 -22.94
N PHE A 180 9.25 22.31 -22.00
CA PHE A 180 9.62 23.69 -21.77
C PHE A 180 11.12 23.83 -21.46
N LEU A 181 11.66 23.02 -20.54
CA LEU A 181 13.08 23.05 -20.19
C LEU A 181 13.97 22.67 -21.38
N ALA A 182 13.58 21.66 -22.16
CA ALA A 182 14.31 21.25 -23.36
C ALA A 182 14.38 22.37 -24.41
N THR A 183 13.24 23.01 -24.71
CA THR A 183 13.18 24.14 -25.66
C THR A 183 14.00 25.32 -25.15
N MET A 184 13.81 25.72 -23.89
CA MET A 184 14.57 26.83 -23.29
C MET A 184 16.08 26.56 -23.30
N SER A 185 16.50 25.31 -23.08
CA SER A 185 17.92 24.98 -23.16
C SER A 185 18.50 25.14 -24.57
N HIS A 186 17.77 24.73 -25.61
CA HIS A 186 18.22 24.94 -26.99
C HIS A 186 18.32 26.44 -27.32
N GLU A 187 17.30 27.22 -26.95
CA GLU A 187 17.24 28.66 -27.16
C GLU A 187 18.33 29.41 -26.40
N LEU A 188 18.72 28.96 -25.20
CA LEU A 188 19.80 29.56 -24.42
C LEU A 188 21.19 29.10 -24.88
N ARG A 189 21.34 27.86 -25.35
CA ARG A 189 22.62 27.32 -25.82
C ARG A 189 23.15 28.07 -27.04
N THR A 190 22.27 28.46 -27.95
CA THR A 190 22.64 29.15 -29.19
C THR A 190 23.37 30.49 -28.94
N PRO A 191 22.82 31.46 -28.19
CA PRO A 191 23.50 32.71 -27.89
C PRO A 191 24.75 32.50 -27.01
N ILE A 192 24.74 31.55 -26.06
CA ILE A 192 25.92 31.23 -25.24
C ILE A 192 27.08 30.72 -26.10
N ASN A 193 26.80 29.82 -27.06
CA ASN A 193 27.81 29.31 -27.98
C ASN A 193 28.40 30.41 -28.86
N ALA A 194 27.58 31.40 -29.26
CA ALA A 194 28.07 32.57 -29.99
C ALA A 194 29.00 33.42 -29.12
N ILE A 195 28.61 33.75 -27.88
CA ILE A 195 29.44 34.50 -26.93
C ILE A 195 30.77 33.76 -26.68
N MET A 196 30.70 32.45 -26.46
CA MET A 196 31.87 31.61 -26.22
C MET A 196 32.78 31.56 -27.45
N GLY A 197 32.21 31.39 -28.64
CA GLY A 197 32.94 31.38 -29.91
C GLY A 197 33.65 32.70 -30.20
N PHE A 198 32.95 33.83 -30.08
CA PHE A 198 33.57 35.16 -30.26
C PHE A 198 34.63 35.47 -29.20
N SER A 199 34.39 35.09 -27.94
CA SER A 199 35.40 35.24 -26.88
C SER A 199 36.65 34.42 -27.18
N GLN A 200 36.47 33.18 -27.64
CA GLN A 200 37.58 32.31 -28.02
C GLN A 200 38.35 32.83 -29.25
N MET A 201 37.64 33.42 -30.22
CA MET A 201 38.27 34.09 -31.37
C MET A 201 39.10 35.31 -30.93
N LEU A 202 38.58 36.14 -30.02
CA LEU A 202 39.30 37.30 -29.49
C LEU A 202 40.55 36.90 -28.69
N LEU A 203 40.49 35.79 -27.96
CA LEU A 203 41.66 35.22 -27.26
C LEU A 203 42.69 34.64 -28.25
N ARG A 204 42.26 34.24 -29.45
CA ARG A 204 43.11 33.63 -30.48
C ARG A 204 43.72 34.70 -31.38
N ARG A 205 44.74 35.42 -30.86
CA ARG A 205 45.67 36.36 -31.54
C ARG A 205 45.23 36.76 -32.98
N TYR A 206 44.34 37.74 -33.10
CA TYR A 206 43.84 38.25 -34.39
C TYR A 206 43.88 39.79 -34.42
N PRO A 207 44.33 40.42 -35.52
CA PRO A 207 45.73 40.47 -35.96
C PRO A 207 46.70 41.16 -34.96
N GLU A 208 46.18 41.89 -33.96
CA GLU A 208 46.97 42.45 -32.85
C GLU A 208 46.62 41.72 -31.54
N PRO A 209 47.61 41.40 -30.67
CA PRO A 209 47.33 40.77 -29.39
C PRO A 209 46.56 41.73 -28.47
N LEU A 210 45.55 41.22 -27.79
CA LEU A 210 44.86 41.96 -26.72
C LEU A 210 45.86 42.41 -25.64
N THR A 211 45.61 43.58 -25.05
CA THR A 211 46.34 43.99 -23.85
C THR A 211 46.05 43.02 -22.70
N PRO A 212 46.94 42.86 -21.69
CA PRO A 212 46.72 41.97 -20.57
C PRO A 212 45.37 42.18 -19.85
N ALA A 213 44.93 43.44 -19.72
CA ALA A 213 43.64 43.78 -19.12
C ALA A 213 42.45 43.34 -20.01
N GLN A 214 42.55 43.47 -21.33
CA GLN A 214 41.53 42.98 -22.26
C GLN A 214 41.48 41.46 -22.30
N THR A 215 42.64 40.80 -22.24
CA THR A 215 42.71 39.33 -22.13
C THR A 215 42.00 38.84 -20.88
N ASP A 216 42.23 39.47 -19.72
CA ASP A 216 41.52 39.12 -18.47
C ASP A 216 39.98 39.28 -18.62
N LEU A 217 39.51 40.38 -19.21
CA LEU A 217 38.09 40.61 -19.44
C LEU A 217 37.46 39.54 -20.36
N VAL A 218 38.09 39.25 -21.49
CA VAL A 218 37.56 38.26 -22.45
C VAL A 218 37.62 36.85 -21.87
N GLN A 219 38.68 36.51 -21.12
CA GLN A 219 38.79 35.24 -20.41
C GLN A 219 37.66 35.07 -19.40
N ARG A 220 37.34 36.12 -18.62
CA ARG A 220 36.19 36.10 -17.70
C ARG A 220 34.87 35.89 -18.44
N ILE A 221 34.65 36.53 -19.60
CA ILE A 221 33.41 36.32 -20.39
C ILE A 221 33.32 34.86 -20.86
N PHE A 222 34.43 34.31 -21.34
CA PHE A 222 34.51 32.91 -21.77
C PHE A 222 34.21 31.94 -20.62
N ASP A 223 34.85 32.13 -19.46
CA ASP A 223 34.66 31.27 -18.30
C ASP A 223 33.24 31.35 -17.74
N ASN A 224 32.64 32.55 -17.69
CA ASN A 224 31.23 32.71 -17.32
C ASN A 224 30.27 32.01 -18.29
N SER A 225 30.56 32.07 -19.61
CA SER A 225 29.76 31.39 -20.64
C SER A 225 29.82 29.87 -20.47
N LYS A 226 31.01 29.32 -20.19
CA LYS A 226 31.22 27.90 -19.90
C LYS A 226 30.49 27.45 -18.63
N ASN A 227 30.53 28.26 -17.57
CA ASN A 227 29.81 28.00 -16.33
C ASN A 227 28.29 28.00 -16.55
N LEU A 228 27.76 28.95 -17.32
CA LEU A 228 26.34 29.02 -17.64
C LEU A 228 25.87 27.80 -18.47
N LEU A 229 26.68 27.34 -19.42
CA LEU A 229 26.37 26.13 -20.18
C LEU A 229 26.36 24.88 -19.29
N THR A 230 27.26 24.80 -18.33
CA THR A 230 27.31 23.70 -17.35
C THR A 230 26.05 23.69 -16.48
N LEU A 231 25.68 24.85 -15.93
CA LEU A 231 24.43 25.07 -15.20
C LEU A 231 23.19 24.63 -15.99
N LEU A 232 23.12 25.02 -17.26
CA LEU A 232 22.01 24.69 -18.14
C LEU A 232 21.89 23.17 -18.35
N ASN A 233 23.02 22.50 -18.56
CA ASN A 233 23.06 21.05 -18.73
C ASN A 233 22.68 20.33 -17.42
N ASP A 234 23.14 20.81 -16.26
CA ASP A 234 22.76 20.26 -14.96
C ASP A 234 21.25 20.34 -14.71
N VAL A 235 20.63 21.47 -15.02
CA VAL A 235 19.16 21.63 -14.89
C VAL A 235 18.41 20.67 -15.83
N LEU A 236 18.87 20.53 -17.07
CA LEU A 236 18.26 19.61 -18.02
C LEU A 236 18.38 18.15 -17.57
N ASP A 237 19.57 17.76 -17.12
CA ASP A 237 19.82 16.39 -16.71
C ASP A 237 19.03 16.05 -15.46
N PHE A 238 18.97 16.97 -14.50
CA PHE A 238 18.09 16.84 -13.34
C PHE A 238 16.62 16.67 -13.76
N SER A 239 16.13 17.47 -14.70
CA SER A 239 14.76 17.33 -15.22
C SER A 239 14.50 16.01 -15.93
N LYS A 240 15.49 15.43 -16.64
CA LYS A 240 15.35 14.12 -17.28
C LYS A 240 15.32 12.99 -16.26
N ILE A 241 16.13 13.10 -15.22
CA ILE A 241 16.18 12.16 -14.10
C ILE A 241 14.85 12.18 -13.34
N GLU A 242 14.35 13.36 -12.95
CA GLU A 242 13.06 13.54 -12.26
C GLU A 242 11.89 12.96 -13.07
N ALA A 243 11.94 13.09 -14.40
CA ALA A 243 10.94 12.55 -15.31
C ALA A 243 11.10 11.05 -15.63
N GLY A 244 12.11 10.36 -15.07
CA GLY A 244 12.40 8.96 -15.37
C GLY A 244 12.80 8.69 -16.83
N LYS A 245 13.28 9.71 -17.55
CA LYS A 245 13.63 9.64 -18.98
C LYS A 245 15.12 9.42 -19.25
N LEU A 246 15.96 9.48 -18.21
CA LEU A 246 17.38 9.16 -18.36
C LEU A 246 17.54 7.63 -18.48
N ILE A 247 18.19 7.17 -19.54
CA ILE A 247 18.44 5.75 -19.81
C ILE A 247 19.92 5.49 -19.52
N LEU A 248 20.22 4.46 -18.74
CA LEU A 248 21.60 4.02 -18.50
C LEU A 248 22.12 3.23 -19.69
N HIS A 249 23.39 3.42 -20.03
CA HIS A 249 24.07 2.72 -21.11
C HIS A 249 25.20 1.83 -20.57
N PRO A 250 24.86 0.71 -19.91
CA PRO A 250 25.86 -0.16 -19.31
C PRO A 250 26.73 -0.82 -20.38
N HIS A 251 28.03 -0.80 -20.15
CA HIS A 251 29.03 -1.50 -20.95
C HIS A 251 30.17 -1.96 -20.05
N GLU A 252 30.99 -2.89 -20.55
CA GLU A 252 32.18 -3.35 -19.83
C GLU A 252 33.30 -2.31 -19.96
N PHE A 253 33.91 -1.91 -18.85
CA PHE A 253 35.09 -1.05 -18.83
C PHE A 253 35.97 -1.28 -17.59
N ASP A 254 37.18 -0.73 -17.61
CA ASP A 254 38.14 -0.77 -16.50
C ASP A 254 37.91 0.42 -15.54
N LEU A 255 37.44 0.11 -14.32
CA LEU A 255 37.15 1.13 -13.30
C LEU A 255 38.43 1.85 -12.84
N LYS A 256 39.54 1.13 -12.71
CA LYS A 256 40.82 1.72 -12.31
C LYS A 256 41.26 2.77 -13.34
N GLN A 257 41.15 2.45 -14.62
CA GLN A 257 41.48 3.38 -15.69
C GLN A 257 40.57 4.61 -15.65
N LEU A 258 39.26 4.43 -15.44
CA LEU A 258 38.32 5.55 -15.32
C LEU A 258 38.71 6.51 -14.19
N VAL A 259 38.99 5.98 -12.99
CA VAL A 259 39.32 6.78 -11.82
C VAL A 259 40.65 7.51 -12.01
N VAL A 260 41.68 6.83 -12.53
CA VAL A 260 42.99 7.45 -12.79
C VAL A 260 42.85 8.57 -13.81
N LEU A 261 42.24 8.33 -14.98
CA LEU A 261 42.09 9.36 -16.02
C LEU A 261 41.32 10.58 -15.50
N THR A 262 40.21 10.36 -14.80
CA THR A 262 39.37 11.44 -14.27
C THR A 262 40.11 12.26 -13.22
N THR A 263 40.90 11.61 -12.37
CA THR A 263 41.66 12.31 -11.32
C THR A 263 42.84 13.09 -11.92
N GLU A 264 43.53 12.55 -12.92
CA GLU A 264 44.60 13.25 -13.64
C GLU A 264 44.09 14.50 -14.39
N GLU A 265 42.91 14.43 -15.00
CA GLU A 265 42.29 15.58 -15.66
C GLU A 265 42.10 16.77 -14.70
N LEU A 266 41.77 16.50 -13.43
CA LEU A 266 41.55 17.51 -12.38
C LEU A 266 42.83 17.91 -11.63
N ARG A 267 43.97 17.23 -11.89
CA ARG A 267 45.25 17.51 -11.22
C ARG A 267 45.71 18.96 -11.39
N SER A 268 45.46 19.55 -12.56
CA SER A 268 45.80 20.96 -12.83
C SER A 268 45.12 21.94 -11.87
N LEU A 269 43.88 21.66 -11.45
CA LEU A 269 43.12 22.46 -10.48
C LEU A 269 43.66 22.29 -9.05
N ALA A 270 44.13 21.09 -8.69
CA ALA A 270 44.77 20.86 -7.41
C ALA A 270 46.13 21.57 -7.33
N ILE A 271 46.94 21.49 -8.39
CA ILE A 271 48.26 22.16 -8.48
C ILE A 271 48.11 23.68 -8.37
N SER A 272 47.11 24.30 -9.01
CA SER A 272 46.91 25.75 -8.92
C SER A 272 46.56 26.23 -7.51
N LYS A 273 46.05 25.35 -6.65
CA LYS A 273 45.79 25.59 -5.22
C LYS A 273 46.86 25.01 -4.29
N ASN A 274 47.97 24.47 -4.82
CA ASN A 274 49.02 23.77 -4.06
C ASN A 274 48.51 22.61 -3.18
N LEU A 275 47.49 21.87 -3.65
CA LEU A 275 46.94 20.71 -2.95
C LEU A 275 47.61 19.41 -3.42
N SER A 276 47.83 18.47 -2.49
CA SER A 276 48.24 17.11 -2.88
C SER A 276 47.04 16.32 -3.39
N LEU A 277 47.19 15.59 -4.50
CA LEU A 277 46.15 14.73 -5.07
C LEU A 277 46.66 13.29 -5.15
N GLN A 278 46.08 12.40 -4.33
CA GLN A 278 46.48 11.01 -4.17
C GLN A 278 45.41 10.05 -4.71
N ILE A 279 45.85 8.90 -5.23
CA ILE A 279 44.97 7.87 -5.81
C ILE A 279 45.39 6.51 -5.26
N GLN A 280 44.45 5.78 -4.66
CA GLN A 280 44.64 4.45 -4.12
C GLN A 280 43.57 3.53 -4.69
N VAL A 281 43.99 2.43 -5.35
CA VAL A 281 43.08 1.49 -6.02
C VAL A 281 43.40 0.08 -5.53
N GLU A 282 42.54 -0.42 -4.65
CA GLU A 282 42.63 -1.70 -3.95
C GLU A 282 41.61 -2.68 -4.53
N VAL A 283 41.81 -3.05 -5.80
CA VAL A 283 40.84 -3.82 -6.58
C VAL A 283 41.57 -4.96 -7.27
N GLU A 284 41.17 -6.21 -7.00
CA GLU A 284 41.77 -7.39 -7.64
C GLU A 284 41.30 -7.50 -9.09
N ASN A 285 40.00 -7.26 -9.33
CA ASN A 285 39.41 -7.27 -10.66
C ASN A 285 38.76 -5.91 -10.99
N PRO A 286 39.43 -5.02 -11.74
CA PRO A 286 38.91 -3.69 -12.02
C PRO A 286 37.82 -3.65 -13.12
N LYS A 287 37.53 -4.77 -13.80
CA LYS A 287 36.52 -4.80 -14.86
C LYS A 287 35.10 -4.89 -14.30
N ILE A 288 34.25 -3.96 -14.72
CA ILE A 288 32.86 -3.83 -14.29
C ILE A 288 31.93 -3.62 -15.49
N ILE A 289 30.63 -3.93 -15.35
CA ILE A 289 29.60 -3.65 -16.35
C ILE A 289 28.66 -2.59 -15.79
N ASN A 290 28.88 -1.34 -16.16
CA ASN A 290 28.12 -0.20 -15.63
C ASN A 290 28.09 0.96 -16.64
N ASP A 291 27.49 2.10 -16.27
CA ASP A 291 27.52 3.30 -17.10
C ASP A 291 28.76 4.14 -16.78
N GLN A 292 29.80 3.99 -17.61
CA GLN A 292 31.07 4.73 -17.48
C GLN A 292 30.86 6.25 -17.45
N SER A 293 29.91 6.77 -18.23
CA SER A 293 29.68 8.21 -18.34
C SER A 293 29.04 8.78 -17.08
N CYS A 294 28.12 8.05 -16.48
CA CYS A 294 27.47 8.42 -15.21
C CYS A 294 28.47 8.35 -14.05
N LEU A 295 29.25 7.26 -13.93
CA LEU A 295 30.28 7.18 -12.89
C LEU A 295 31.34 8.26 -13.02
N ARG A 296 31.80 8.55 -14.25
CA ARG A 296 32.73 9.67 -14.50
C ARG A 296 32.17 10.98 -13.97
N ARG A 297 30.89 11.24 -14.26
CA ARG A 297 30.22 12.48 -13.87
C ARG A 297 30.10 12.63 -12.36
N ILE A 298 29.73 11.55 -11.65
CA ILE A 298 29.72 11.52 -10.19
C ILE A 298 31.12 11.84 -9.66
N LEU A 299 32.15 11.15 -10.17
CA LEU A 299 33.53 11.33 -9.73
C LEU A 299 34.05 12.75 -9.96
N VAL A 300 33.80 13.33 -11.14
CA VAL A 300 34.15 14.73 -11.44
C VAL A 300 33.49 15.69 -10.46
N ASN A 301 32.21 15.48 -10.13
CA ASN A 301 31.50 16.34 -9.19
C ASN A 301 32.09 16.23 -7.77
N LEU A 302 32.34 15.01 -7.27
CA LEU A 302 32.93 14.81 -5.94
C LEU A 302 34.36 15.39 -5.85
N LEU A 303 35.22 15.08 -6.82
CA LEU A 303 36.60 15.60 -6.87
C LEU A 303 36.66 17.13 -7.00
N SER A 304 35.83 17.71 -7.88
CA SER A 304 35.81 19.16 -8.05
C SER A 304 35.31 19.87 -6.80
N ASN A 305 34.34 19.31 -6.08
CA ASN A 305 33.91 19.83 -4.77
C ASN A 305 35.03 19.72 -3.73
N ALA A 306 35.68 18.56 -3.62
CA ALA A 306 36.81 18.36 -2.72
C ALA A 306 37.94 19.38 -2.95
N ILE A 307 38.39 19.56 -4.19
CA ILE A 307 39.44 20.55 -4.56
C ILE A 307 38.97 21.98 -4.29
N LYS A 308 37.71 22.28 -4.58
CA LYS A 308 37.12 23.60 -4.41
C LYS A 308 37.07 24.03 -2.94
N PHE A 309 36.63 23.15 -2.04
CA PHE A 309 36.44 23.43 -0.61
C PHE A 309 37.67 23.16 0.26
N THR A 310 38.77 22.70 -0.35
CA THR A 310 40.08 22.56 0.32
C THR A 310 40.98 23.74 -0.02
N GLU A 311 41.50 24.42 1.01
CA GLU A 311 42.50 25.50 0.83
C GLU A 311 43.93 25.03 1.05
N THR A 312 44.15 24.13 2.02
CA THR A 312 45.46 23.56 2.34
C THR A 312 45.33 22.08 2.63
N GLY A 313 46.40 21.31 2.42
CA GLY A 313 46.40 19.86 2.59
C GLY A 313 46.19 19.13 1.25
N GLY A 314 45.19 18.26 1.18
CA GLY A 314 45.04 17.35 0.05
C GLY A 314 43.65 16.78 -0.17
N VAL A 315 43.53 16.12 -1.33
CA VAL A 315 42.38 15.31 -1.72
C VAL A 315 42.89 13.92 -2.09
N SER A 316 42.19 12.88 -1.66
CA SER A 316 42.52 11.50 -1.97
C SER A 316 41.31 10.74 -2.50
N VAL A 317 41.55 9.86 -3.48
CA VAL A 317 40.53 8.96 -4.01
C VAL A 317 40.92 7.52 -3.71
N THR A 318 40.03 6.80 -3.03
CA THR A 318 40.23 5.39 -2.67
C THR A 318 39.16 4.55 -3.35
N VAL A 319 39.56 3.44 -3.97
CA VAL A 319 38.65 2.50 -4.65
C VAL A 319 38.90 1.11 -4.09
N TRP A 320 37.84 0.40 -3.67
CA TRP A 320 37.94 -0.96 -3.13
C TRP A 320 36.70 -1.80 -3.46
N GLU A 321 36.80 -3.11 -3.27
CA GLU A 321 35.69 -4.05 -3.37
C GLU A 321 35.08 -4.27 -1.98
N LEU A 322 33.78 -4.00 -1.77
CA LEU A 322 33.10 -4.37 -0.51
C LEU A 322 32.86 -5.88 -0.45
N ASN A 323 32.51 -6.44 -1.61
CA ASN A 323 32.32 -7.86 -1.87
C ASN A 323 32.41 -8.08 -3.41
N PRO A 324 32.37 -9.33 -3.91
CA PRO A 324 32.51 -9.60 -5.34
C PRO A 324 31.52 -8.86 -6.25
N ASP A 325 30.35 -8.47 -5.73
CA ASP A 325 29.27 -7.83 -6.48
C ASP A 325 29.16 -6.32 -6.23
N LEU A 326 29.86 -5.74 -5.25
CA LEU A 326 29.75 -4.34 -4.84
C LEU A 326 31.12 -3.64 -4.82
N MET A 327 31.19 -2.51 -5.50
CA MET A 327 32.34 -1.62 -5.56
C MET A 327 32.10 -0.38 -4.69
N ALA A 328 33.16 0.21 -4.17
CA ALA A 328 33.11 1.54 -3.58
C ALA A 328 34.21 2.47 -4.06
N ILE A 329 33.87 3.76 -4.06
CA ILE A 329 34.79 4.87 -4.29
C ILE A 329 34.57 5.89 -3.17
N ALA A 330 35.63 6.27 -2.48
CA ALA A 330 35.63 7.39 -1.55
C ALA A 330 36.48 8.54 -2.10
N VAL A 331 35.97 9.76 -1.98
CA VAL A 331 36.71 11.00 -2.17
C VAL A 331 36.81 11.68 -0.82
N GLU A 332 38.04 11.79 -0.30
CA GLU A 332 38.35 12.43 0.97
C GLU A 332 39.07 13.76 0.71
N ASP A 333 38.68 14.79 1.45
CA ASP A 333 39.27 16.11 1.42
C ASP A 333 39.62 16.59 2.82
N THR A 334 40.71 17.33 2.97
CA THR A 334 41.12 17.97 4.24
C THR A 334 40.62 19.41 4.35
N GLY A 335 39.48 19.71 3.72
CA GLY A 335 38.95 21.06 3.59
C GLY A 335 38.20 21.55 4.82
N ILE A 336 37.31 22.51 4.61
CA ILE A 336 36.54 23.17 5.68
C ILE A 336 35.60 22.25 6.46
N GLY A 337 35.28 21.07 5.93
CA GLY A 337 34.25 20.20 6.45
C GLY A 337 32.84 20.80 6.38
N ILE A 338 31.85 20.03 6.83
CA ILE A 338 30.42 20.34 6.77
C ILE A 338 29.85 20.27 8.19
N ALA A 339 29.10 21.30 8.59
CA ALA A 339 28.41 21.29 9.88
C ALA A 339 27.31 20.23 9.94
N GLN A 340 27.09 19.63 11.11
CA GLN A 340 26.16 18.51 11.31
C GLN A 340 24.73 18.84 10.83
N GLU A 341 24.28 20.07 11.05
CA GLU A 341 22.96 20.57 10.63
C GLU A 341 22.76 20.65 9.11
N HIS A 342 23.83 20.60 8.32
CA HIS A 342 23.75 20.64 6.86
C HIS A 342 23.83 19.26 6.23
N LEU A 343 24.35 18.24 6.93
CA LEU A 343 24.60 16.91 6.37
C LEU A 343 23.34 16.24 5.80
N GLU A 344 22.19 16.44 6.43
CA GLU A 344 20.90 15.90 5.96
C GLU A 344 20.40 16.58 4.67
N HIS A 345 20.84 17.81 4.42
CA HIS A 345 20.30 18.67 3.36
C HIS A 345 21.26 18.87 2.17
N ILE A 346 22.51 18.39 2.23
CA ILE A 346 23.49 18.65 1.15
C ILE A 346 23.15 17.98 -0.20
N PHE A 347 22.30 16.95 -0.17
CA PHE A 347 21.81 16.27 -1.38
C PHE A 347 20.50 16.85 -1.91
N GLU A 348 19.88 17.80 -1.19
CA GLU A 348 18.69 18.50 -1.68
C GLU A 348 19.01 19.43 -2.84
N VAL A 349 18.04 19.58 -3.74
CA VAL A 349 18.14 20.42 -4.94
C VAL A 349 18.24 21.89 -4.54
N PHE A 350 19.20 22.63 -5.09
CA PHE A 350 19.44 24.05 -4.84
C PHE A 350 19.82 24.41 -3.38
N ARG A 351 20.10 23.42 -2.52
CA ARG A 351 20.63 23.67 -1.18
C ARG A 351 22.12 24.00 -1.25
N GLN A 352 22.52 25.00 -0.46
CA GLN A 352 23.91 25.40 -0.26
C GLN A 352 24.12 25.62 1.23
N ALA A 353 25.20 25.06 1.79
CA ALA A 353 25.44 25.05 3.23
C ALA A 353 25.60 26.46 3.84
N ASP A 354 26.12 27.45 3.09
CA ASP A 354 26.30 28.79 3.65
C ASP A 354 26.32 29.92 2.58
N GLN A 355 25.65 31.04 2.86
CA GLN A 355 25.58 32.21 1.95
C GLN A 355 26.91 32.98 1.86
N THR A 356 27.75 32.86 2.89
CA THR A 356 29.09 33.46 2.95
C THR A 356 30.12 32.67 2.14
N LEU A 357 30.08 31.34 2.20
CA LEU A 357 30.93 30.43 1.41
C LEU A 357 30.57 30.43 -0.08
N THR A 358 29.29 30.62 -0.41
CA THR A 358 28.81 30.70 -1.81
C THR A 358 29.29 31.94 -2.55
N ARG A 359 29.51 33.07 -1.86
CA ARG A 359 30.18 34.23 -2.47
C ARG A 359 31.65 33.96 -2.78
N LYS A 360 32.32 33.08 -2.04
CA LYS A 360 33.76 32.77 -2.19
C LYS A 360 34.03 31.65 -3.20
N TYR A 361 33.17 30.64 -3.29
CA TYR A 361 33.43 29.46 -4.13
C TYR A 361 32.35 29.21 -5.22
N GLY A 362 31.20 29.89 -5.20
CA GLY A 362 30.11 29.69 -6.16
C GLY A 362 29.49 28.28 -6.08
N GLY A 363 28.53 27.95 -6.96
CA GLY A 363 27.94 26.61 -7.06
C GLY A 363 26.47 26.63 -7.46
N THR A 364 25.98 25.54 -8.04
CA THR A 364 24.61 25.42 -8.56
C THR A 364 23.65 24.80 -7.54
N GLY A 365 24.19 24.08 -6.55
CA GLY A 365 23.41 23.26 -5.62
C GLY A 365 22.77 22.02 -6.27
N LEU A 366 23.13 21.69 -7.53
CA LEU A 366 22.58 20.55 -8.27
C LEU A 366 23.53 19.35 -8.31
N GLY A 367 24.85 19.57 -8.20
CA GLY A 367 25.84 18.52 -8.43
C GLY A 367 25.66 17.29 -7.52
N LEU A 368 25.50 17.49 -6.21
CA LEU A 368 25.30 16.39 -5.25
C LEU A 368 23.93 15.71 -5.44
N ALA A 369 22.86 16.48 -5.68
CA ALA A 369 21.53 15.92 -5.97
C ALA A 369 21.51 15.05 -7.24
N ILE A 370 22.22 15.49 -8.29
CA ILE A 370 22.40 14.71 -9.52
C ILE A 370 23.24 13.46 -9.22
N SER A 371 24.32 13.59 -8.45
CA SER A 371 25.17 12.44 -8.08
C SER A 371 24.38 11.38 -7.30
N GLU A 372 23.54 11.82 -6.36
CA GLU A 372 22.65 10.95 -5.59
C GLU A 372 21.62 10.26 -6.49
N SER A 373 21.02 10.99 -7.43
CA SER A 373 20.05 10.40 -8.35
C SER A 373 20.69 9.39 -9.31
N LEU A 374 21.87 9.70 -9.85
CA LEU A 374 22.60 8.80 -10.74
C LEU A 374 23.01 7.51 -10.01
N ILE A 375 23.54 7.61 -8.78
CA ILE A 375 23.93 6.42 -8.03
C ILE A 375 22.71 5.55 -7.67
N LYS A 376 21.57 6.17 -7.32
CA LYS A 376 20.31 5.46 -7.06
C LYS A 376 19.81 4.73 -8.31
N MET A 377 19.88 5.36 -9.48
CA MET A 377 19.53 4.70 -10.76
C MET A 377 20.42 3.51 -11.07
N MET A 378 21.69 3.54 -10.65
CA MET A 378 22.63 2.41 -10.75
C MET A 378 22.48 1.40 -9.62
N HIS A 379 21.41 1.46 -8.82
CA HIS A 379 21.17 0.62 -7.63
C HIS A 379 22.27 0.73 -6.55
N GLY A 380 22.93 1.88 -6.49
CA GLY A 380 23.92 2.21 -5.50
C GLY A 380 23.43 3.23 -4.47
N LYS A 381 24.37 3.67 -3.64
CA LYS A 381 24.17 4.59 -2.52
C LYS A 381 25.33 5.58 -2.45
N ILE A 382 25.05 6.81 -2.05
CA ILE A 382 26.08 7.80 -1.69
C ILE A 382 25.92 8.17 -0.22
N THR A 383 27.03 8.34 0.48
CA THR A 383 27.10 8.73 1.88
C THR A 383 28.18 9.76 2.10
N VAL A 384 28.04 10.53 3.17
CA VAL A 384 29.00 11.55 3.58
C VAL A 384 29.33 11.37 5.06
N THR A 385 30.60 11.50 5.40
CA THR A 385 31.07 11.68 6.78
C THR A 385 31.93 12.93 6.80
N SER A 386 31.64 13.89 7.66
CA SER A 386 32.38 15.16 7.70
C SER A 386 32.39 15.76 9.10
N GLU A 387 33.47 16.46 9.42
CA GLU A 387 33.59 17.24 10.64
C GLU A 387 34.12 18.63 10.29
N LEU A 388 33.47 19.67 10.83
CA LEU A 388 33.83 21.06 10.57
C LEU A 388 35.31 21.32 10.97
N GLY A 389 36.10 21.81 10.02
CA GLY A 389 37.52 22.11 10.16
C GLY A 389 38.47 20.92 9.99
N LYS A 390 37.96 19.69 9.79
CA LYS A 390 38.79 18.49 9.55
C LYS A 390 38.69 17.95 8.13
N GLY A 391 37.57 18.23 7.43
CA GLY A 391 37.36 17.79 6.06
C GLY A 391 36.12 16.92 5.88
N SER A 392 36.02 16.26 4.73
CA SER A 392 34.86 15.44 4.36
C SER A 392 35.27 14.19 3.60
N ILE A 393 34.48 13.13 3.76
CA ILE A 393 34.60 11.87 3.02
C ILE A 393 33.25 11.62 2.34
N PHE A 394 33.23 11.67 1.01
CA PHE A 394 32.09 11.26 0.21
C PHE A 394 32.33 9.86 -0.35
N GLN A 395 31.49 8.91 0.03
CA GLN A 395 31.60 7.51 -0.37
C GLN A 395 30.39 7.12 -1.23
N ILE A 396 30.66 6.56 -2.41
CA ILE A 396 29.66 5.88 -3.24
C ILE A 396 29.87 4.37 -3.20
N GLU A 397 28.77 3.63 -3.13
CA GLU A 397 28.69 2.17 -3.22
C GLU A 397 27.80 1.84 -4.41
N PHE A 398 28.21 0.93 -5.29
CA PHE A 398 27.43 0.54 -6.46
C PHE A 398 27.73 -0.89 -6.91
N PRO A 399 26.78 -1.56 -7.57
CA PRO A 399 26.99 -2.91 -8.07
C PRO A 399 28.03 -2.94 -9.19
N ARG A 400 28.86 -4.00 -9.16
CA ARG A 400 29.83 -4.34 -10.21
C ARG A 400 29.15 -4.53 -11.57
N LYS A 401 27.90 -5.00 -11.57
CA LYS A 401 27.09 -5.21 -12.77
C LYS A 401 25.68 -4.64 -12.58
N ILE A 402 25.27 -3.75 -13.48
CA ILE A 402 23.86 -3.39 -13.66
C ILE A 402 23.32 -4.10 -14.90
N ASN A 403 22.06 -4.56 -14.83
CA ASN A 403 21.36 -5.12 -15.97
C ASN A 403 20.59 -4.00 -16.70
N HIS A 404 20.33 -4.21 -17.99
CA HIS A 404 19.53 -3.31 -18.83
C HIS A 404 18.10 -3.15 -18.33
#